data_AF-A0A7W9DHH1-F1
#
_entry.id   AF-A0A7W9DHH1-F1
#
_cell.length_a   1.000
_cell.length_b   1.000
_cell.length_c   1.000
_cell.angle_alpha   90.00
_cell.angle_beta   90.00
_cell.angle_gamma   90.00
#
_symmetry.space_group_name_H-M   'P 1'
#
loop_
_entity.id
_entity.type
_entity.pdbx_description
1 polymer ?
#
loop_
_entity_poly.entity_id
_entity_poly.type
_entity_poly.pdbx_seq_one_letter_code
_entity_poly.pdbx_strand_id
1 'polypeptide(L)'
;MAELTPASQGQMLPYARAAELIFDVYGLAISPATLLAWVAEASAALQATADQIADQLRAAPVLNAAESGLRAAGKLHWLHMASCRTALACWCMIAGRRTGNSTIPSMPCAMPTCCVNWST
;
A
#
# COMPACT_ATOMS: atom_id res chain seq x y z
N MET A 1 28.06 1.22 -7.49
CA MET A 1 26.67 0.91 -7.91
C MET A 1 25.79 1.15 -6.71
N ALA A 2 25.13 2.31 -6.64
CA ALA A 2 24.29 2.67 -5.50
C ALA A 2 22.92 2.03 -5.67
N GLU A 3 22.62 1.09 -4.78
CA GLU A 3 21.31 0.47 -4.64
C GLU A 3 20.37 1.50 -4.01
N LEU A 4 19.55 2.13 -4.86
CA LEU A 4 18.47 3.03 -4.46
C LEU A 4 17.31 2.19 -3.92
N THR A 5 17.41 1.72 -2.67
CA THR A 5 16.25 1.16 -1.99
C THR A 5 15.22 2.27 -1.68
N PRO A 6 13.90 2.02 -1.75
CA PRO A 6 12.82 3.01 -1.62
C PRO A 6 12.64 3.54 -0.18
N ALA A 7 13.65 4.22 0.36
CA ALA A 7 13.68 4.69 1.75
C ALA A 7 12.60 5.74 2.08
N SER A 8 12.10 6.47 1.09
CA SER A 8 11.06 7.49 1.31
C SER A 8 9.73 6.91 1.78
N GLN A 9 9.35 5.73 1.28
CA GLN A 9 8.08 5.11 1.63
C GLN A 9 8.08 4.45 3.01
N GLY A 10 9.25 3.99 3.49
CA GLY A 10 9.38 3.43 4.83
C GLY A 10 9.31 4.48 5.95
N GLN A 11 9.65 5.74 5.67
CA GLN A 11 9.67 6.83 6.65
C GLN A 11 8.42 7.72 6.63
N MET A 12 7.45 7.45 5.74
CA MET A 12 6.25 8.29 5.53
C MET A 12 6.59 9.79 5.41
N LEU A 13 7.64 10.12 4.65
CA LEU A 13 8.10 11.50 4.50
C LEU A 13 7.11 12.33 3.67
N PRO A 14 6.76 13.56 4.10
CA PRO A 14 6.04 14.50 3.24
C PRO A 14 6.84 14.77 1.96
N TYR A 15 6.15 14.91 0.81
CA TYR A 15 6.81 15.16 -0.49
C TYR A 15 7.74 16.38 -0.49
N ALA A 16 7.40 17.42 0.28
CA ALA A 16 8.28 18.59 0.44
C ALA A 16 9.62 18.21 1.08
N ARG A 17 9.61 17.38 2.14
CA ARG A 17 10.83 16.88 2.78
C ARG A 17 11.60 15.90 1.90
N ALA A 18 10.89 15.08 1.13
CA ALA A 18 11.54 14.20 0.17
C ALA A 18 12.25 15.00 -0.94
N ALA A 19 11.67 16.11 -1.40
CA ALA A 19 12.30 16.99 -2.38
C ALA A 19 13.56 17.66 -1.83
N GLU A 20 13.52 18.17 -0.59
CA GLU A 20 14.70 18.70 0.11
C GLU A 20 15.80 17.64 0.23
N LEU A 21 15.46 16.42 0.65
CA LEU A 21 16.42 15.33 0.79
C LEU A 21 17.09 14.96 -0.55
N ILE A 22 16.32 14.96 -1.65
CA ILE A 22 16.88 14.69 -2.97
C ILE A 22 17.86 15.79 -3.38
N PHE A 23 17.55 17.04 -3.05
CA PHE A 23 18.50 18.14 -3.27
C PHE A 23 19.76 17.97 -2.42
N ASP A 24 19.63 17.61 -1.15
CA ASP A 24 20.78 17.44 -0.24
C ASP A 24 21.70 16.30 -0.66
N VAL A 25 21.15 15.19 -1.18
CA VAL A 25 21.93 14.00 -1.57
C VAL A 25 22.46 14.10 -3.01
N TYR A 26 21.65 14.60 -3.94
CA TYR A 26 21.93 14.55 -5.38
C TYR A 26 22.15 15.92 -6.02
N GLY A 27 21.94 17.03 -5.30
CA GLY A 27 22.02 18.38 -5.83
C GLY A 27 20.90 18.75 -6.80
N LEU A 28 19.86 17.91 -6.92
CA LEU A 28 18.77 18.10 -7.88
C LEU A 28 17.58 18.79 -7.21
N ALA A 29 17.23 19.98 -7.73
CA ALA A 29 16.04 20.70 -7.29
C ALA A 29 14.81 20.13 -8.00
N ILE A 30 14.02 19.33 -7.28
CA ILE A 30 12.82 18.69 -7.81
C ILE A 30 11.59 19.25 -7.11
N SER A 31 10.53 19.52 -7.86
CA SER A 31 9.28 19.97 -7.26
C SER A 31 8.54 18.79 -6.59
N PRO A 32 7.80 19.02 -5.49
CA PRO A 32 6.93 17.99 -4.90
C PRO A 32 5.92 17.40 -5.90
N ALA A 33 5.48 18.20 -6.88
CA ALA A 33 4.57 17.75 -7.95
C ALA A 33 5.22 16.70 -8.86
N THR A 34 6.52 16.82 -9.13
CA THR A 34 7.28 15.82 -9.90
C THR A 34 7.38 14.50 -9.13
N LEU A 35 7.61 14.55 -7.81
CA LEU A 35 7.62 13.34 -6.98
C LEU A 35 6.25 12.65 -6.97
N LEU A 36 5.17 13.42 -6.89
CA LEU A 36 3.81 12.88 -7.00
C LEU A 36 3.58 12.18 -8.34
N ALA A 37 4.04 12.77 -9.45
CA ALA A 37 3.93 12.17 -10.78
C ALA A 37 4.71 10.86 -10.88
N TRP A 38 5.93 10.80 -10.37
CA TRP A 38 6.73 9.57 -10.35
C TRP A 38 6.13 8.48 -9.48
N VAL A 39 5.55 8.83 -8.33
CA VAL A 39 4.85 7.85 -7.50
C VAL A 39 3.63 7.29 -8.24
N ALA A 40 2.88 8.12 -8.96
CA ALA A 40 1.75 7.67 -9.77
C ALA A 40 2.18 6.74 -10.91
N GLU A 41 3.27 7.09 -11.61
CA GLU A 41 3.85 6.26 -12.67
C GLU A 41 4.35 4.92 -12.13
N ALA A 42 5.10 4.93 -11.03
CA ALA A 42 5.56 3.71 -10.37
C ALA A 42 4.39 2.85 -9.88
N SER A 43 3.33 3.47 -9.34
CA SER A 43 2.11 2.76 -8.94
C SER A 43 1.46 2.06 -10.13
N ALA A 44 1.37 2.73 -11.28
CA ALA A 44 0.80 2.14 -12.49
C ALA A 44 1.67 0.99 -13.01
N ALA A 45 3.00 1.15 -13.02
CA ALA A 45 3.94 0.11 -13.43
C ALA A 45 3.89 -1.14 -12.53
N LEU A 46 3.62 -0.95 -11.23
CA LEU A 46 3.54 -2.03 -10.24
C LEU A 46 2.15 -2.68 -10.15
N GLN A 47 1.15 -2.18 -10.87
CA GLN A 47 -0.24 -2.66 -10.76
C GLN A 47 -0.35 -4.17 -11.05
N ALA A 48 0.31 -4.67 -12.10
CA ALA A 48 0.27 -6.09 -12.43
C ALA A 48 0.86 -6.97 -11.33
N THR A 49 1.93 -6.52 -10.68
CA THR A 49 2.51 -7.21 -9.52
C THR A 49 1.55 -7.19 -8.33
N ALA A 50 0.88 -6.06 -8.11
CA ALA A 50 -0.13 -5.93 -7.07
C ALA A 50 -1.29 -6.91 -7.31
N ASP A 51 -1.75 -7.05 -8.55
CA ASP A 51 -2.82 -7.98 -8.94
C ASP A 51 -2.41 -9.44 -8.70
N GLN A 52 -1.16 -9.81 -9.03
CA GLN A 52 -0.62 -11.14 -8.75
C GLN A 52 -0.55 -11.45 -7.25
N ILE A 53 -0.16 -10.48 -6.42
CA ILE A 53 -0.18 -10.62 -4.96
C ILE A 53 -1.61 -10.84 -4.48
N ALA A 54 -2.56 -10.08 -5.02
CA ALA A 54 -3.98 -10.24 -4.67
C ALA A 54 -4.51 -11.64 -5.04
N ASP A 55 -4.14 -12.18 -6.20
CA ASP A 55 -4.48 -13.56 -6.59
C ASP A 55 -3.88 -14.60 -5.65
N GLN A 56 -2.60 -14.46 -5.28
CA GLN A 56 -1.94 -15.37 -4.35
C GLN A 56 -2.58 -15.34 -2.96
N LEU A 57 -3.00 -14.17 -2.49
CA LEU A 57 -3.69 -14.01 -1.21
C LEU A 57 -5.10 -14.63 -1.25
N ARG A 58 -5.82 -14.54 -2.37
CA ARG A 58 -7.13 -15.20 -2.56
C ARG A 58 -7.03 -16.73 -2.57
N ALA A 59 -5.96 -17.27 -3.15
CA ALA A 59 -5.73 -18.72 -3.21
C ALA A 59 -5.12 -19.29 -1.92
N ALA A 60 -4.72 -18.45 -0.97
CA ALA A 60 -4.03 -18.89 0.22
C ALA A 60 -4.97 -19.58 1.21
N PRO A 61 -4.60 -20.76 1.75
CA PRO A 61 -5.43 -21.46 2.74
C PRO A 61 -5.45 -20.76 4.10
N VAL A 62 -4.40 -19.98 4.42
CA VAL A 62 -4.29 -19.21 5.66
C VAL A 62 -3.78 -17.82 5.31
N LEU A 63 -4.49 -16.82 5.84
CA LEU A 63 -4.19 -15.40 5.65
C LEU A 63 -3.89 -14.77 7.00
N ASN A 64 -2.77 -14.05 7.08
CA ASN A 64 -2.46 -13.17 8.20
C ASN A 64 -3.04 -11.79 7.89
N ALA A 65 -3.99 -11.34 8.70
CA ALA A 65 -4.58 -10.02 8.58
C ALA A 65 -4.18 -9.14 9.77
N ALA A 66 -3.84 -7.88 9.50
CA ALA A 66 -3.54 -6.88 10.52
C ALA A 66 -4.26 -5.57 10.18
N GLU A 67 -4.84 -4.91 11.20
CA GLU A 67 -5.48 -3.61 11.07
C GLU A 67 -4.74 -2.59 11.93
N SER A 68 -4.46 -1.40 11.40
CA SER A 68 -3.88 -0.29 12.16
C SER A 68 -4.64 1.01 11.92
N GLY A 69 -4.84 1.81 12.97
CA GLY A 69 -5.47 3.11 12.88
C GLY A 69 -4.48 4.18 12.40
N LEU A 70 -4.83 4.89 11.33
CA LEU A 70 -4.08 6.03 10.80
C LEU A 70 -4.94 7.29 10.89
N ARG A 71 -4.52 8.31 11.65
CA ARG A 71 -5.21 9.60 11.66
C ARG A 71 -4.61 10.54 10.62
N ALA A 72 -5.43 11.03 9.71
CA ALA A 72 -5.05 11.99 8.69
C ALA A 72 -6.13 13.08 8.57
N ALA A 73 -5.73 14.35 8.46
CA ALA A 73 -6.63 15.50 8.37
C ALA A 73 -7.78 15.49 9.41
N GLY A 74 -7.48 15.11 10.67
CA GLY A 74 -8.45 15.04 11.76
C GLY A 74 -9.42 13.84 11.70
N LYS A 75 -9.34 12.99 10.68
CA LYS A 75 -10.19 11.81 10.50
C LYS A 75 -9.40 10.54 10.79
N LEU A 76 -10.09 9.54 11.34
CA LEU A 76 -9.52 8.20 11.53
C LEU A 76 -9.74 7.38 10.26
N HIS A 77 -8.64 6.89 9.71
CA HIS A 77 -8.58 5.92 8.65
C HIS A 77 -8.05 4.60 9.22
N TRP A 78 -8.35 3.49 8.55
CA TRP A 78 -7.92 2.16 8.94
C TRP A 78 -7.09 1.56 7.82
N LEU A 79 -5.84 1.24 8.13
CA LEU A 79 -4.95 0.51 7.25
C LEU A 79 -5.18 -0.99 7.48
N HIS A 80 -5.60 -1.68 6.44
CA HIS A 80 -5.76 -3.13 6.40
C HIS A 80 -4.57 -3.73 5.67
N MET A 81 -3.92 -4.72 6.29
CA MET A 81 -2.78 -5.44 5.74
C MET A 81 -3.08 -6.93 5.68
N ALA A 82 -2.70 -7.56 4.58
CA ALA A 82 -2.90 -8.99 4.35
C ALA A 82 -1.62 -9.63 3.81
N SER A 83 -1.24 -10.78 4.38
CA SER A 83 -0.11 -11.57 3.90
C SER A 83 -0.38 -13.07 4.05
N CYS A 84 0.29 -13.88 3.23
CA CYS A 84 0.28 -15.33 3.38
C CYS A 84 1.71 -15.86 3.21
N ARG A 85 1.97 -17.10 3.62
CA ARG A 85 3.31 -17.68 3.57
C ARG A 85 3.85 -17.82 2.14
N THR A 86 2.97 -17.97 1.16
CA THR A 86 3.33 -18.20 -0.24
C THR A 86 3.58 -16.90 -1.00
N ALA A 87 2.99 -15.79 -0.55
CA ALA A 87 3.21 -14.49 -1.16
C ALA A 87 4.53 -13.89 -0.67
N LEU A 88 5.36 -13.45 -1.61
CA LEU A 88 6.61 -12.74 -1.32
C LEU A 88 6.38 -11.29 -0.85
N ALA A 89 5.13 -10.81 -0.87
CA ALA A 89 4.77 -9.45 -0.54
C ALA A 89 3.41 -9.38 0.17
N CYS A 90 3.19 -8.29 0.89
CA CYS A 90 1.97 -7.99 1.63
C CYS A 90 1.12 -6.93 0.92
N TRP A 91 -0.20 -7.09 0.97
CA TRP A 91 -1.15 -6.14 0.41
C TRP A 91 -1.65 -5.18 1.49
N CYS A 92 -1.71 -3.89 1.18
CA CYS A 92 -2.12 -2.83 2.10
C CYS A 92 -3.21 -1.96 1.48
N MET A 93 -4.24 -1.60 2.26
CA MET A 93 -5.34 -0.74 1.80
C MET A 93 -5.89 0.15 2.91
N ILE A 94 -6.30 1.37 2.58
CA ILE A 94 -6.83 2.34 3.53
C ILE A 94 -8.35 2.43 3.38
N ALA A 95 -9.09 2.21 4.48
CA ALA A 95 -10.54 2.32 4.53
C ALA A 95 -10.99 3.33 5.58
N GLY A 96 -12.22 3.84 5.45
CA GLY A 96 -12.83 4.75 6.43
C GLY A 96 -13.39 4.05 7.67
N ARG A 97 -13.41 2.72 7.70
CA ARG A 97 -13.93 1.92 8.83
C ARG A 97 -13.00 0.78 9.18
N ARG A 98 -13.03 0.40 10.45
CA ARG A 98 -12.46 -0.85 10.95
C ARG A 98 -13.34 -1.99 10.46
N THR A 99 -12.74 -3.08 9.98
CA THR A 99 -13.50 -4.20 9.45
C THR A 99 -13.64 -5.37 10.41
N GLY A 100 -12.87 -5.41 11.50
CA GLY A 100 -13.00 -6.48 12.49
C GLY A 100 -12.58 -7.83 11.91
N ASN A 101 -12.85 -8.94 12.61
CA ASN A 101 -12.31 -10.25 12.22
C ASN A 101 -12.92 -10.82 10.92
N SER A 102 -14.01 -10.25 10.42
CA SER A 102 -14.92 -10.97 9.54
C SER A 102 -14.79 -10.66 8.06
N THR A 103 -14.07 -9.61 7.64
CA THR A 103 -13.95 -9.31 6.20
C THR A 103 -12.88 -8.25 5.91
N ILE A 104 -11.80 -8.59 5.21
CA ILE A 104 -11.01 -7.54 4.55
C ILE A 104 -11.95 -6.87 3.54
N PRO A 105 -12.07 -5.52 3.51
CA PRO A 105 -12.91 -4.87 2.52
C PRO A 105 -12.48 -5.35 1.14
N SER A 106 -13.43 -5.72 0.29
CA SER A 106 -13.15 -6.27 -1.05
C SER A 106 -11.99 -5.51 -1.69
N MET A 107 -10.88 -6.22 -1.94
CA MET A 107 -9.79 -5.70 -2.78
C MET A 107 -10.44 -5.09 -4.01
N PRO A 108 -10.10 -3.86 -4.42
CA PRO A 108 -10.76 -3.18 -5.52
C PRO A 108 -10.45 -3.91 -6.83
N CYS A 109 -11.25 -4.93 -7.12
CA CYS A 109 -11.63 -5.32 -8.46
C CYS A 109 -12.91 -4.54 -8.76
N ALA A 110 -13.04 -3.96 -9.95
CA ALA A 110 -14.32 -3.45 -10.42
C ALA A 110 -15.44 -4.49 -10.14
N MET A 111 -16.58 -4.01 -9.64
CA MET A 111 -17.76 -4.70 -9.07
C MET A 111 -18.33 -5.92 -9.87
N PRO A 112 -19.29 -6.72 -9.35
CA PRO A 112 -19.99 -6.69 -8.04
C PRO A 112 -19.92 -8.00 -7.22
N THR A 113 -20.10 -7.84 -5.91
CA THR A 113 -20.66 -8.79 -4.92
C THR A 113 -20.27 -10.28 -5.03
N CYS A 114 -19.15 -10.64 -4.41
CA CYS A 114 -18.98 -11.97 -3.82
C CYS A 114 -18.45 -11.81 -2.40
N CYS A 115 -19.36 -11.98 -1.44
CA CYS A 115 -19.03 -12.11 -0.02
C CYS A 115 -18.21 -13.39 0.15
N VAL A 116 -16.91 -13.27 0.40
CA VAL A 116 -16.13 -14.42 0.87
C VAL A 116 -16.32 -14.47 2.38
N ASN A 117 -17.09 -15.46 2.84
CA ASN A 117 -17.35 -15.71 4.25
C ASN A 117 -16.10 -16.36 4.88
N TRP A 118 -15.49 -15.70 5.87
CA TRP A 118 -14.43 -16.28 6.70
C TRP A 118 -15.06 -17.01 7.88
N SER A 119 -15.19 -18.32 7.74
CA SER A 119 -15.32 -19.24 8.86
C SER A 119 -14.51 -20.48 8.51
N THR A 120 -13.58 -20.83 9.41
CA THR A 120 -12.88 -22.13 9.45
C THR A 120 -13.78 -23.31 9.13
#